data_AF-A0AAD6T778-F1
#
_entry.id   AF-A0AAD6T778-F1
#
_cell.length_a   1.000
_cell.length_b   1.000
_cell.length_c   1.000
_cell.angle_alpha   90.00
_cell.angle_beta   90.00
_cell.angle_gamma   90.00
#
_symmetry.space_group_name_H-M   'P 1'
#
loop_
_entity.id
_entity.type
_entity.pdbx_description
1 polymer ?
#
loop_
_entity_poly.entity_id
_entity_poly.type
_entity_poly.pdbx_seq_one_letter_code
_entity_poly.pdbx_strand_id
1 'polypeptide(L)'
;FCPAPHRHFLLRLFTKHVCQHPLFPTQDGAKSADQIRREAVFEMYDFCEKRGLREVWGYFWTSWYAPQRWKLWARSSAPFVSRLRTTMNVENFWRQLKHNFLHNHVRPRLDLLVWILVTKVTPAYMAR
;
A
#
# COMPACT_ATOMS: atom_id res chain seq x y z
N PHE A 1 23.50 10.56 -4.33
CA PHE A 1 22.14 11.14 -4.27
C PHE A 1 21.34 10.62 -3.08
N CYS A 2 20.96 9.34 -3.00
CA CYS A 2 20.36 8.76 -1.79
C CYS A 2 21.34 7.80 -1.06
N PRO A 3 21.66 8.04 0.23
CA PRO A 3 22.47 7.13 1.04
C PRO A 3 21.83 5.74 1.14
N ALA A 4 22.65 4.68 1.08
CA ALA A 4 22.22 3.29 1.20
C ALA A 4 21.29 2.99 2.39
N PRO A 5 21.54 3.46 3.63
CA PRO A 5 20.72 3.08 4.79
C PRO A 5 19.26 3.55 4.72
N HIS A 6 18.95 4.57 3.91
CA HIS A 6 17.61 5.14 3.84
C HIS A 6 16.77 4.63 2.67
N ARG A 7 17.39 3.94 1.69
CA ARG A 7 16.72 3.53 0.44
C ARG A 7 15.50 2.64 0.70
N HIS A 8 15.66 1.63 1.55
CA HIS A 8 14.56 0.71 1.87
C HIS A 8 13.37 1.43 2.51
N PHE A 9 13.62 2.33 3.46
CA PHE A 9 12.57 3.10 4.12
C PHE A 9 11.87 4.07 3.17
N LEU A 10 12.62 4.75 2.31
CA LEU A 10 12.06 5.64 1.28
C LEU A 10 11.20 4.88 0.28
N LEU A 11 11.66 3.73 -0.21
CA LEU A 11 10.88 2.87 -1.09
C LEU A 11 9.60 2.36 -0.41
N ARG A 12 9.68 2.02 0.88
CA ARG A 12 8.50 1.63 1.66
C ARG A 12 7.49 2.77 1.76
N LEU A 13 7.94 3.98 2.11
CA LEU A 13 7.08 5.18 2.15
C LEU A 13 6.47 5.47 0.78
N PHE A 14 7.29 5.51 -0.26
CA PHE A 14 6.84 5.77 -1.61
C PHE A 14 5.78 4.76 -2.05
N THR A 15 6.01 3.46 -1.82
CA THR A 15 5.07 2.39 -2.14
C THR A 15 3.76 2.54 -1.35
N LYS A 16 3.83 2.89 -0.06
CA LYS A 16 2.65 3.20 0.76
C LYS A 16 1.81 4.30 0.08
N HIS A 17 2.43 5.41 -0.33
CA HIS A 17 1.74 6.54 -0.94
C HIS A 17 1.14 6.23 -2.31
N VAL A 18 1.82 5.41 -3.13
CA VAL A 18 1.24 4.89 -4.40
C VAL A 18 -0.04 4.11 -4.08
N CYS A 19 -0.09 3.48 -2.91
CA CYS A 19 -1.14 2.55 -2.55
C CYS A 19 -2.41 3.14 -1.95
N GLN A 20 -2.34 4.36 -1.44
CA GLN A 20 -3.46 5.01 -0.79
C GLN A 20 -4.54 5.42 -1.80
N HIS A 21 -5.79 5.24 -1.40
CA HIS A 21 -6.97 5.60 -2.19
C HIS A 21 -8.16 5.87 -1.26
N PRO A 22 -9.05 6.83 -1.56
CA PRO A 22 -10.21 7.13 -0.70
C PRO A 22 -11.12 5.94 -0.39
N LEU A 23 -11.27 5.01 -1.34
CA LEU A 23 -12.05 3.78 -1.17
C LEU A 23 -11.44 2.75 -0.21
N PHE A 24 -10.16 2.88 0.16
CA PHE A 24 -9.48 1.97 1.06
C PHE A 24 -9.28 2.65 2.41
N PRO A 25 -10.18 2.41 3.39
CA PRO A 25 -10.06 3.05 4.70
C PRO A 25 -8.78 2.57 5.39
N THR A 26 -8.10 3.51 6.05
CA THR A 26 -7.00 3.21 6.98
C THR A 26 -7.57 3.07 8.39
N GLN A 27 -6.76 2.73 9.38
CA GLN A 27 -7.18 2.71 10.80
C GLN A 27 -7.84 4.04 11.23
N ASP A 28 -7.38 5.17 10.69
CA ASP A 28 -7.93 6.51 10.94
C ASP A 28 -9.24 6.81 10.17
N GLY A 29 -9.82 5.83 9.49
CA GLY A 29 -11.02 5.98 8.66
C GLY A 29 -10.74 6.32 7.19
N ALA A 30 -11.80 6.75 6.50
CA ALA A 30 -11.76 7.13 5.09
C ALA A 30 -11.24 8.56 4.94
N LYS A 31 -10.21 8.75 4.10
CA LYS A 31 -9.57 10.05 3.84
C LYS A 31 -9.89 10.54 2.43
N SER A 32 -10.03 11.85 2.26
CA SER A 32 -10.19 12.44 0.93
C SER A 32 -8.88 12.35 0.12
N ALA A 33 -8.98 12.47 -1.20
CA ALA A 33 -7.81 12.46 -2.09
C ALA A 33 -6.78 13.56 -1.71
N ASP A 34 -7.27 14.75 -1.36
CA ASP A 34 -6.43 15.88 -0.96
C ASP A 34 -5.76 15.65 0.39
N GLN A 35 -6.49 15.06 1.34
CA GLN A 35 -5.94 14.70 2.64
C GLN A 35 -4.83 13.64 2.49
N ILE A 36 -5.07 12.59 1.72
CA ILE A 36 -4.07 11.56 1.41
C ILE A 36 -2.80 12.19 0.83
N ARG A 37 -2.94 13.09 -0.15
CA ARG A 37 -1.78 13.76 -0.74
C ARG A 37 -1.05 14.61 0.29
N ARG A 38 -1.76 15.43 1.06
CA ARG A 38 -1.16 16.31 2.07
C ARG A 38 -0.35 15.53 3.10
N GLU A 39 -0.93 14.46 3.64
CA GLU A 39 -0.28 13.60 4.61
C GLU A 39 0.94 12.88 4.01
N ALA A 40 0.82 12.32 2.80
CA ALA A 40 1.92 11.64 2.13
C ALA A 40 3.10 12.57 1.78
N VAL A 41 2.81 13.79 1.34
CA VAL A 41 3.82 14.83 1.08
C VAL A 41 4.54 15.18 2.38
N PHE A 42 3.78 15.43 3.45
CA PHE A 42 4.34 15.80 4.75
C PHE A 42 5.18 14.66 5.35
N GLU A 43 4.71 13.41 5.28
CA GLU A 43 5.43 12.23 5.78
C GLU A 43 6.78 12.04 5.06
N MET A 44 6.81 12.21 3.73
CA MET A 44 8.06 12.12 2.97
C MET A 44 9.00 13.30 3.25
N TYR A 45 8.47 14.51 3.35
CA TYR A 45 9.23 15.71 3.69
C TYR A 45 9.87 15.58 5.07
N ASP A 46 9.08 15.28 6.10
CA ASP A 46 9.53 15.12 7.49
C ASP A 46 10.59 14.01 7.61
N PHE A 47 10.41 12.89 6.89
CA PHE A 47 11.40 11.82 6.86
C PHE A 47 12.76 12.30 6.33
N CYS A 48 12.75 13.10 5.26
CA CYS A 48 13.95 13.62 4.62
C CYS A 48 14.60 14.74 5.45
N GLU A 49 13.81 15.67 5.98
CA GLU A 49 14.27 16.80 6.78
C GLU A 49 15.00 16.33 8.04
N LYS A 50 14.38 15.42 8.81
CA LYS A 50 14.98 14.85 10.03
C LYS A 50 16.29 14.11 9.80
N ARG A 51 16.59 13.72 8.56
CA ARG A 51 17.80 12.98 8.17
C ARG A 51 18.75 13.79 7.30
N GLY A 52 18.48 15.08 7.09
CA GLY A 52 19.30 15.95 6.25
C GLY A 52 19.32 15.56 4.77
N LEU A 53 18.32 14.85 4.26
CA LEU A 53 18.27 14.31 2.90
C LEU A 53 17.65 15.33 1.91
N ARG A 54 18.24 16.51 1.82
CA ARG A 54 17.68 17.66 1.07
C ARG A 54 17.59 17.39 -0.42
N GLU A 55 18.62 16.79 -0.99
CA GLU A 55 18.68 16.44 -2.41
C GLU A 55 17.61 15.40 -2.73
N VAL A 56 17.51 14.35 -1.91
CA VAL A 56 16.49 13.29 -2.05
C VAL A 56 15.08 13.87 -2.03
N TRP A 57 14.80 14.78 -1.09
CA TRP A 57 13.53 15.51 -1.06
C TRP A 57 13.31 16.32 -2.34
N GLY A 58 14.32 17.07 -2.80
CA GLY A 58 14.25 17.83 -4.04
C GLY A 58 13.81 16.99 -5.22
N TYR A 59 14.42 15.81 -5.41
CA TYR A 59 14.00 14.87 -6.46
C TYR A 59 12.58 14.34 -6.24
N PHE A 60 12.23 13.92 -5.02
CA PHE A 60 10.89 13.42 -4.76
C PHE A 60 9.83 14.47 -5.05
N TRP A 61 10.06 15.71 -4.63
CA TRP A 61 9.17 16.83 -4.93
C TRP A 61 9.03 17.06 -6.43
N THR A 62 10.13 17.28 -7.15
CA THR A 62 10.10 17.65 -8.57
C THR A 62 9.55 16.54 -9.48
N SER A 63 9.83 15.28 -9.14
CA SER A 63 9.49 14.14 -9.99
C SER A 63 8.16 13.49 -9.61
N TRP A 64 7.73 13.58 -8.35
CA TRP A 64 6.61 12.78 -7.85
C TRP A 64 5.58 13.61 -7.06
N TYR A 65 5.99 14.33 -6.01
CA TYR A 65 5.06 14.92 -5.05
C TYR A 65 4.48 16.28 -5.45
N ALA A 66 5.07 16.96 -6.43
CA ALA A 66 4.52 18.19 -6.99
C ALA A 66 3.07 17.94 -7.49
N PRO A 67 2.14 18.90 -7.32
CA PRO A 67 0.72 18.68 -7.63
C PRO A 67 0.43 18.17 -9.04
N GLN A 68 1.20 18.64 -10.04
CA GLN A 68 1.07 18.20 -11.43
C GLN A 68 1.57 16.76 -11.63
N ARG A 69 2.62 16.37 -10.91
CA ARG A 69 3.20 15.03 -10.97
C ARG A 69 2.36 14.01 -10.21
N TRP A 70 1.83 14.40 -9.05
CA TRP A 70 1.01 13.54 -8.19
C TRP A 70 -0.12 12.84 -8.96
N LYS A 71 -0.83 13.60 -9.80
CA LYS A 71 -1.95 13.12 -10.62
C LYS A 71 -1.59 11.98 -11.58
N LEU A 72 -0.31 11.83 -11.92
CA LEU A 72 0.17 10.86 -12.90
C LEU A 72 0.49 9.48 -12.30
N TRP A 73 0.78 9.41 -10.99
CA TRP A 73 1.26 8.17 -10.37
C TRP A 73 0.50 7.76 -9.12
N ALA A 74 -0.08 8.70 -8.37
CA ALA A 74 -0.79 8.39 -7.15
C ALA A 74 -2.15 7.78 -7.47
N ARG A 75 -2.53 6.72 -6.77
CA ARG A 75 -3.87 6.15 -6.93
C ARG A 75 -4.96 7.09 -6.44
N SER A 76 -4.69 7.86 -5.38
CA SER A 76 -5.68 8.74 -4.77
C SER A 76 -6.20 9.85 -5.69
N SER A 77 -5.50 10.18 -6.78
CA SER A 77 -5.98 11.19 -7.75
C SER A 77 -7.03 10.66 -8.71
N ALA A 78 -7.16 9.35 -8.86
CA ALA A 78 -8.21 8.75 -9.69
C ALA A 78 -9.48 8.54 -8.84
N PRO A 79 -10.68 8.82 -9.37
CA PRO A 79 -11.92 8.51 -8.67
C PRO A 79 -12.24 7.01 -8.63
N PHE A 80 -11.63 6.22 -9.53
CA PHE A 80 -11.88 4.80 -9.69
C PHE A 80 -10.60 3.98 -9.52
N VAL A 81 -10.73 2.77 -8.99
CA VAL A 81 -9.65 1.78 -8.92
C VAL A 81 -9.70 0.91 -10.18
N SER A 82 -8.56 0.74 -10.84
CA SER A 82 -8.49 -0.10 -12.06
C SER A 82 -8.83 -1.55 -11.76
N ARG A 83 -9.75 -2.11 -12.57
CA ARG A 83 -10.22 -3.50 -12.43
C ARG A 83 -9.09 -4.52 -12.55
N LEU A 84 -8.10 -4.24 -13.41
CA LEU A 84 -6.93 -5.10 -13.59
C LEU A 84 -6.11 -5.26 -12.31
N ARG A 85 -5.96 -4.18 -11.50
CA ARG A 85 -5.23 -4.27 -10.23
C ARG A 85 -6.03 -5.00 -9.15
N THR A 86 -7.34 -4.82 -9.11
CA THR A 86 -8.17 -5.54 -8.15
C THR A 86 -8.20 -7.03 -8.45
N THR A 87 -8.29 -7.44 -9.72
CA THR A 87 -8.19 -8.87 -10.09
C THR A 87 -6.85 -9.47 -9.71
N MET A 88 -5.73 -8.76 -9.95
CA MET A 88 -4.41 -9.22 -9.50
C MET A 88 -4.31 -9.39 -7.98
N ASN A 89 -4.88 -8.48 -7.19
CA ASN A 89 -4.90 -8.60 -5.74
C ASN A 89 -5.73 -9.80 -5.28
N VAL A 90 -6.89 -10.01 -5.90
CA VAL A 90 -7.77 -11.16 -5.64
C VAL A 90 -7.07 -12.47 -6.01
N GLU A 91 -6.45 -12.54 -7.18
CA GLU A 91 -5.66 -13.70 -7.62
C GLU A 91 -4.49 -13.99 -6.67
N ASN A 92 -3.77 -12.98 -6.24
CA ASN A 92 -2.68 -13.13 -5.27
C ASN A 92 -3.20 -13.62 -3.92
N PHE A 93 -4.34 -13.12 -3.45
CA PHE A 93 -5.02 -13.62 -2.26
C PHE A 93 -5.37 -15.11 -2.42
N TRP A 94 -6.02 -15.51 -3.52
CA TRP A 94 -6.35 -16.91 -3.78
C TRP A 94 -5.12 -17.80 -3.90
N ARG A 95 -4.03 -17.30 -4.49
CA ARG A 95 -2.76 -18.00 -4.54
C ARG A 95 -2.22 -18.27 -3.14
N GLN A 96 -2.18 -17.25 -2.27
CA GLN A 96 -1.72 -17.39 -0.88
C GLN A 96 -2.63 -18.31 -0.07
N LEU A 97 -3.95 -18.18 -0.21
CA LEU A 97 -4.92 -19.04 0.45
C LEU A 97 -4.68 -20.51 0.09
N LYS A 98 -4.57 -20.80 -1.21
CA LYS A 98 -4.36 -22.16 -1.73
C LYS A 98 -3.01 -22.73 -1.30
N HIS A 99 -1.92 -22.00 -1.48
CA HIS A 99 -0.58 -22.51 -1.19
C HIS A 99 -0.28 -22.57 0.32
N ASN A 100 -0.63 -21.55 1.09
CA ASN A 100 -0.22 -21.49 2.49
C ASN A 100 -1.18 -22.23 3.43
N PHE A 101 -2.48 -22.19 3.14
CA PHE A 101 -3.50 -22.67 4.08
C PHE A 101 -4.25 -23.92 3.62
N LEU A 102 -4.36 -24.16 2.30
CA LEU A 102 -5.15 -25.26 1.73
C LEU A 102 -4.30 -26.32 0.99
N HIS A 103 -2.97 -26.32 1.16
CA HIS A 103 -2.07 -27.22 0.43
C HIS A 103 -2.41 -28.71 0.60
N ASN A 104 -2.92 -29.12 1.77
CA ASN A 104 -3.31 -30.49 2.06
C ASN A 104 -4.81 -30.78 1.84
N HIS A 105 -5.59 -29.80 1.38
CA HIS A 105 -7.04 -29.92 1.26
C HIS A 105 -7.47 -29.70 -0.19
N VAL A 106 -7.51 -30.80 -0.95
CA VAL A 106 -8.09 -30.82 -2.29
C VAL A 106 -9.62 -30.84 -2.14
N ARG A 107 -10.26 -29.66 -2.23
CA ARG A 107 -11.70 -29.40 -1.93
C ARG A 107 -12.06 -29.47 -0.44
N PRO A 108 -11.69 -28.45 0.36
CA PRO A 108 -12.22 -28.32 1.72
C PRO A 108 -13.75 -28.20 1.69
N ARG A 109 -14.42 -28.82 2.67
CA ARG A 109 -15.83 -28.50 2.96
C ARG A 109 -15.97 -27.03 3.33
N LEU A 110 -17.15 -26.45 3.09
CA LEU A 110 -17.40 -25.03 3.36
C LEU A 110 -17.07 -24.65 4.81
N ASP A 111 -17.49 -25.48 5.78
CA ASP A 111 -17.24 -25.24 7.21
C ASP A 111 -15.75 -25.20 7.55
N LEU A 112 -14.96 -26.12 6.98
CA LEU A 112 -13.51 -26.14 7.17
C LEU A 112 -12.85 -24.91 6.55
N LEU A 113 -13.30 -24.49 5.35
CA LEU A 113 -12.80 -23.28 4.70
C LEU A 113 -13.10 -22.03 5.55
N VAL A 114 -14.33 -21.90 6.05
CA VAL A 114 -14.73 -20.79 6.93
C VAL A 114 -13.89 -20.79 8.21
N TRP A 115 -13.71 -21.96 8.83
CA TRP A 115 -12.86 -22.08 10.01
C TRP A 115 -11.42 -21.65 9.73
N ILE A 116 -10.81 -22.09 8.62
CA ILE A 116 -9.46 -21.67 8.22
C ILE A 116 -9.39 -20.16 7.97
N LEU A 117 -10.39 -19.58 7.29
CA LEU A 117 -10.43 -18.15 7.03
C LEU A 117 -10.45 -17.35 8.34
N VAL A 118 -11.32 -17.70 9.27
CA VAL A 118 -11.49 -16.97 10.54
C VAL A 118 -10.31 -17.17 11.48
N THR A 119 -9.81 -18.41 11.62
CA THR A 119 -8.82 -18.75 12.66
C THR A 119 -7.37 -18.63 12.20
N LYS A 120 -7.09 -18.77 10.91
CA LYS A 120 -5.72 -18.77 10.38
C LYS A 120 -5.45 -17.59 9.46
N VAL A 121 -6.33 -17.35 8.49
CA VAL A 121 -6.08 -16.35 7.44
C VAL A 121 -6.24 -14.94 7.99
N THR A 122 -7.39 -14.60 8.58
CA THR A 122 -7.65 -13.24 9.09
C THR A 122 -6.62 -12.81 10.13
N PRO A 123 -6.26 -13.63 11.16
CA PRO A 123 -5.25 -13.23 12.12
C PRO A 123 -3.87 -13.02 11.50
N ALA A 124 -3.49 -13.83 10.51
CA ALA A 124 -2.22 -13.67 9.80
C ALA A 124 -2.14 -12.36 8.99
N TYR A 125 -3.27 -11.87 8.47
CA TYR A 125 -3.34 -10.57 7.80
C TYR A 125 -3.37 -9.40 8.79
N MET A 126 -4.02 -9.57 9.95
CA MET A 126 -4.12 -8.53 10.98
C MET A 126 -2.83 -8.35 11.79
N ALA A 127 -2.02 -9.40 11.92
CA ALA A 127 -0.73 -9.34 12.61
C ALA A 127 0.41 -8.70 11.77
N ARG A 128 0.14 -8.33 10.53
CA ARG A 128 1.12 -7.87 9.54
C ARG A 128 1.05 -6.37 9.30
#